data_AF-A0A5M9JPS0-F1
#
_entry.id   AF-A0A5M9JPS0-F1
#
_cell.length_a   1.000
_cell.length_b   1.000
_cell.length_c   1.000
_cell.angle_alpha   90.00
_cell.angle_beta   90.00
_cell.angle_gamma   90.00
#
_symmetry.space_group_name_H-M   'P 1'
#
loop_
_entity.id
_entity.type
_entity.pdbx_description
1 polymer ?
#
loop_
_entity_poly.entity_id
_entity_poly.type
_entity_poly.pdbx_seq_one_letter_code
_entity_poly.pdbx_strand_id
1 'polypeptide(L)'
;MAPSLEVGLEQAPAQVGLPNTLPTKASSTTPKSVLSYTPGRTVVEKHETYEYEDLRPSFPDKKWPALEQVPYSDKGLLGSDTFKDLLATATDVFDYVPKIGTEIHGVDLANLTDAAKNDLARLISIRGVVLILEPYTNMLLHPFQNAAIWMMYT
;
A
#
# COMPACT_ATOMS: atom_id res chain seq x y z
N MET A 1 -21.03 -25.41 39.60
CA MET A 1 -22.33 -24.81 39.97
C MET A 1 -22.37 -23.38 39.44
N ALA A 2 -23.36 -23.05 38.60
CA ALA A 2 -23.73 -21.67 38.28
C ALA A 2 -24.81 -21.20 39.26
N PRO A 3 -24.81 -19.91 39.65
CA PRO A 3 -26.01 -19.25 40.16
C PRO A 3 -26.61 -18.22 39.17
N SER A 4 -27.95 -18.26 39.08
CA SER A 4 -28.99 -17.44 38.42
C SER A 4 -28.71 -15.92 38.30
N LEU A 5 -29.07 -15.22 37.22
CA LEU A 5 -30.39 -14.80 36.67
C LEU A 5 -31.22 -13.82 37.53
N GLU A 6 -31.52 -12.67 36.89
CA GLU A 6 -32.43 -11.54 37.19
C GLU A 6 -31.93 -10.38 38.10
N VAL A 7 -31.86 -9.16 37.53
CA VAL A 7 -32.93 -8.13 37.56
C VAL A 7 -32.55 -7.01 36.56
N GLY A 8 -33.46 -6.69 35.64
CA GLY A 8 -33.33 -5.57 34.70
C GLY A 8 -33.68 -4.23 35.35
N LEU A 9 -32.94 -3.19 34.99
CA LEU A 9 -33.32 -1.79 35.17
C LEU A 9 -33.42 -1.14 33.80
N GLU A 10 -34.64 -1.01 33.31
CA GLU A 10 -35.00 -0.17 32.19
C GLU A 10 -35.07 1.28 32.70
N GLN A 11 -34.25 2.19 32.16
CA GLN A 11 -34.39 3.63 32.38
C GLN A 11 -34.38 4.36 31.04
N ALA A 12 -35.53 4.96 30.71
CA ALA A 12 -35.74 5.84 29.56
C ALA A 12 -34.88 7.12 29.64
N PRO A 13 -34.46 7.72 28.51
CA PRO A 13 -33.63 8.91 28.53
C PRO A 13 -34.45 10.17 28.85
N ALA A 14 -34.17 10.80 29.99
CA ALA A 14 -34.58 12.16 30.29
C ALA A 14 -33.71 13.16 29.49
N GLN A 15 -34.38 14.06 28.76
CA GLN A 15 -33.77 15.20 28.06
C GLN A 15 -33.24 16.22 29.08
N VAL A 16 -31.94 16.53 29.04
CA VAL A 16 -31.36 17.67 29.78
C VAL A 16 -30.41 18.41 28.84
N GLY A 17 -30.81 19.61 28.40
CA GLY A 17 -29.94 20.53 27.68
C GLY A 17 -28.91 21.16 28.62
N LEU A 18 -27.65 21.24 28.18
CA LEU A 18 -26.64 22.09 28.80
C LEU A 18 -25.90 22.93 27.73
N PRO A 19 -25.54 24.19 28.06
CA PRO A 19 -24.91 25.15 27.16
C PRO A 19 -23.39 24.97 27.12
N ASN A 20 -22.80 24.83 25.92
CA ASN A 20 -21.35 24.83 25.75
C ASN A 20 -20.86 26.17 25.18
N THR A 21 -20.60 27.13 26.06
CA THR A 21 -19.72 28.27 25.76
C THR A 21 -18.27 27.77 25.66
N LEU A 22 -17.66 27.92 24.48
CA LEU A 22 -16.24 27.61 24.25
C LEU A 22 -15.34 28.65 24.97
N PRO A 23 -14.22 28.21 25.59
CA PRO A 23 -13.26 29.13 26.20
C PRO A 23 -12.49 29.91 25.13
N THR A 24 -12.47 31.24 25.23
CA THR A 24 -11.66 32.11 24.36
C THR A 24 -10.24 32.24 24.93
N LYS A 25 -9.25 31.67 24.24
CA LYS A 25 -7.83 31.96 24.51
C LYS A 25 -7.39 33.14 23.65
N ALA A 26 -7.00 34.22 24.30
CA ALA A 26 -6.50 35.44 23.68
C ALA A 26 -5.24 35.19 22.83
N SER A 27 -5.18 35.94 21.72
CA SER A 27 -4.17 35.94 20.66
C SER A 27 -2.75 36.24 21.16
N SER A 28 -1.77 35.49 20.66
CA SER A 28 -0.40 35.97 20.49
C SER A 28 0.25 35.37 19.24
N THR A 29 0.40 36.23 18.24
CA THR A 29 1.36 36.26 17.12
C THR A 29 1.63 34.94 16.36
N THR A 30 0.86 34.72 15.28
CA THR A 30 1.15 33.71 14.26
C THR A 30 2.11 34.27 13.17
N PRO A 31 3.13 33.51 12.75
CA PRO A 31 3.94 33.88 11.58
C PRO A 31 3.06 33.89 10.33
N LYS A 32 3.19 34.94 9.50
CA LYS A 32 2.44 35.09 8.25
C LYS A 32 2.74 33.90 7.32
N SER A 33 1.71 33.08 7.08
CA SER A 33 1.75 32.01 6.07
C SER A 33 1.98 32.62 4.68
N VAL A 34 3.06 32.22 4.01
CA VAL A 34 3.50 32.73 2.71
C VAL A 34 2.60 32.29 1.56
N LEU A 35 1.74 31.29 1.78
CA LEU A 35 0.78 30.81 0.78
C LEU A 35 -0.64 31.03 1.29
N SER A 36 -1.31 32.07 0.77
CA SER A 36 -2.75 32.25 0.92
C SER A 36 -3.49 31.45 -0.16
N TYR A 37 -3.46 30.11 -0.02
CA TYR A 37 -4.24 29.25 -0.89
C TYR A 37 -5.72 29.33 -0.52
N THR A 38 -6.55 29.83 -1.45
CA THR A 38 -8.00 29.72 -1.36
C THR A 38 -8.46 28.84 -2.54
N PRO A 39 -8.90 27.60 -2.30
CA PRO A 39 -9.39 26.74 -3.37
C PRO A 39 -10.60 27.40 -4.04
N GLY A 40 -10.60 27.49 -5.37
CA GLY A 40 -11.76 27.95 -6.12
C GLY A 40 -12.94 27.02 -5.84
N ARG A 41 -14.04 27.57 -5.30
CA ARG A 41 -15.27 26.82 -5.06
C ARG A 41 -16.28 27.23 -6.13
N THR A 42 -16.74 26.28 -6.93
CA THR A 42 -17.84 26.49 -7.87
C THR A 42 -19.17 26.52 -7.09
N VAL A 43 -20.11 27.33 -7.56
CA VAL A 43 -21.50 27.29 -7.05
C VAL A 43 -22.09 25.96 -7.52
N VAL A 44 -22.63 25.18 -6.58
CA VAL A 44 -23.29 23.90 -6.91
C VAL A 44 -24.67 24.23 -7.50
N GLU A 45 -24.81 24.08 -8.81
CA GLU A 45 -26.12 24.14 -9.47
C GLU A 45 -26.92 22.86 -9.15
N LYS A 46 -28.22 23.03 -8.84
CA LYS A 46 -29.13 21.90 -8.62
C LYS A 46 -29.82 21.57 -9.94
N HIS A 47 -29.60 20.38 -10.46
CA HIS A 47 -30.28 19.85 -11.63
C HIS A 47 -31.30 18.81 -11.19
N GLU A 48 -32.53 19.24 -10.89
CA GLU A 48 -33.63 18.36 -10.42
C GLU A 48 -34.15 17.42 -11.54
N THR A 49 -33.80 17.68 -12.80
CA THR A 49 -34.19 16.86 -13.96
C THR A 49 -33.03 16.85 -14.94
N TYR A 50 -32.20 15.82 -14.86
CA TYR A 50 -31.05 15.60 -15.74
C TYR A 50 -31.33 14.39 -16.65
N GLU A 51 -30.93 14.48 -17.92
CA GLU A 51 -31.21 13.44 -18.93
C GLU A 51 -30.61 12.08 -18.57
N TYR A 52 -29.50 12.06 -17.82
CA TYR A 52 -28.76 10.84 -17.44
C TYR A 52 -28.84 10.53 -15.93
N GLU A 53 -30.00 10.76 -15.31
CA GLU A 53 -30.26 10.41 -13.90
C GLU A 53 -30.01 8.92 -13.59
N ASP A 54 -30.14 8.04 -14.58
CA ASP A 54 -29.89 6.61 -14.50
C ASP A 54 -28.40 6.23 -14.36
N LEU A 55 -27.48 7.11 -14.81
CA LEU A 55 -26.03 6.94 -14.67
C LEU A 55 -25.49 7.43 -13.32
N ARG A 56 -26.36 7.85 -12.40
CA ARG A 56 -25.91 8.34 -11.10
C ARG A 56 -25.24 7.21 -10.32
N PRO A 57 -24.08 7.48 -9.68
CA PRO A 57 -23.47 6.51 -8.81
C PRO A 57 -24.47 6.14 -7.71
N SER A 58 -24.83 4.87 -7.65
CA SER A 58 -25.67 4.31 -6.61
C SER A 58 -24.84 3.36 -5.75
N PHE A 59 -25.20 3.28 -4.47
CA PHE A 59 -24.61 2.31 -3.55
C PHE A 59 -25.62 1.19 -3.35
N PRO A 60 -25.55 0.09 -4.13
CA PRO A 60 -26.45 -1.03 -3.94
C PRO A 60 -26.26 -1.59 -2.53
N ASP A 61 -27.34 -2.06 -1.89
CA ASP A 61 -27.28 -2.69 -0.57
C ASP A 61 -26.67 -4.10 -0.67
N LYS A 62 -25.35 -4.15 -0.86
CA LYS A 62 -24.56 -5.38 -0.95
C LYS A 62 -23.92 -5.66 0.39
N LYS A 63 -24.32 -6.76 1.03
CA LYS A 63 -23.66 -7.27 2.24
C LYS A 63 -22.65 -8.35 1.87
N TRP A 64 -21.42 -8.20 2.33
CA TRP A 64 -20.40 -9.23 2.26
C TRP A 64 -20.49 -10.13 3.50
N PRO A 65 -20.09 -11.41 3.40
CA PRO A 65 -19.97 -12.26 4.58
C PRO A 65 -18.97 -11.68 5.58
N ALA A 66 -19.04 -12.14 6.83
CA ALA A 66 -18.05 -11.78 7.85
C ALA A 66 -16.64 -12.20 7.39
N LEU A 67 -15.64 -11.40 7.77
CA LEU A 67 -14.25 -11.71 7.47
C LEU A 67 -13.80 -12.94 8.25
N GLU A 68 -13.16 -13.88 7.57
CA GLU A 68 -12.55 -15.07 8.17
C GLU A 68 -11.05 -14.86 8.38
N GLN A 69 -10.50 -15.47 9.42
CA GLN A 69 -9.06 -15.45 9.66
C GLN A 69 -8.37 -16.41 8.69
N VAL A 70 -7.47 -15.87 7.86
CA VAL A 70 -6.58 -16.68 7.04
C VAL A 70 -5.27 -16.87 7.82
N PRO A 71 -4.87 -18.11 8.15
CA PRO A 71 -3.59 -18.34 8.82
C PRO A 71 -2.45 -17.85 7.92
N TYR A 72 -1.62 -16.97 8.45
CA TYR A 72 -0.48 -16.39 7.75
C TYR A 72 0.81 -16.65 8.52
N SER A 73 1.87 -17.01 7.80
CA SER A 73 3.22 -17.20 8.34
C SER A 73 4.22 -16.41 7.51
N ASP A 74 5.02 -15.58 8.18
CA ASP A 74 6.01 -14.72 7.54
C ASP A 74 7.11 -15.56 6.88
N LYS A 75 7.31 -15.34 5.57
CA LYS A 75 8.34 -16.02 4.77
C LYS A 75 9.75 -15.59 5.15
N GLY A 76 9.93 -14.41 5.71
CA GLY A 76 11.23 -13.94 6.19
C GLY A 76 11.82 -14.79 7.31
N LEU A 77 10.99 -15.52 8.06
CA LEU A 77 11.44 -16.47 9.08
C LEU A 77 12.17 -17.69 8.50
N LEU A 78 11.94 -17.99 7.22
CA LEU A 78 12.55 -19.11 6.51
C LEU A 78 13.82 -18.70 5.73
N GLY A 79 14.10 -17.40 5.63
CA GLY A 79 15.25 -16.89 4.89
C GLY A 79 16.58 -17.09 5.63
N SER A 80 17.66 -17.21 4.88
CA SER A 80 19.04 -17.27 5.36
C SER A 80 19.48 -15.94 5.96
N ASP A 81 20.27 -15.96 7.02
CA ASP A 81 20.86 -14.77 7.65
C ASP A 81 21.88 -14.05 6.75
N THR A 82 22.56 -14.81 5.89
CA THR A 82 23.50 -14.31 4.89
C THR A 82 22.88 -13.97 3.54
N PHE A 83 21.56 -14.16 3.35
CA PHE A 83 20.85 -13.93 2.08
C PHE A 83 21.48 -14.66 0.87
N LYS A 84 22.08 -15.82 1.10
CA LYS A 84 22.96 -16.52 0.14
C LYS A 84 22.29 -16.81 -1.20
N ASP A 85 21.01 -17.18 -1.18
CA ASP A 85 20.30 -17.66 -2.37
C ASP A 85 19.84 -16.47 -3.22
N LEU A 86 19.50 -15.35 -2.57
CA LEU A 86 19.20 -14.08 -3.23
C LEU A 86 20.45 -13.42 -3.82
N LEU A 87 21.55 -13.40 -3.06
CA LEU A 87 22.77 -12.66 -3.43
C LEU A 87 23.71 -13.46 -4.34
N ALA A 88 23.41 -14.73 -4.63
CA ALA A 88 24.23 -15.57 -5.50
C ALA A 88 24.38 -15.02 -6.93
N THR A 89 23.34 -14.33 -7.43
CA THR A 89 23.33 -13.73 -8.77
C THR A 89 23.45 -12.21 -8.75
N ALA A 90 23.48 -11.60 -7.57
CA ALA A 90 23.58 -10.15 -7.43
C ALA A 90 24.95 -9.66 -7.92
N THR A 91 24.95 -8.58 -8.71
CA THR A 91 26.17 -7.96 -9.22
C THR A 91 26.67 -6.84 -8.32
N ASP A 92 25.76 -6.16 -7.64
CA ASP A 92 26.08 -5.07 -6.71
C ASP A 92 25.00 -4.93 -5.64
N VAL A 93 25.39 -4.45 -4.46
CA VAL A 93 24.51 -4.18 -3.33
C VAL A 93 24.91 -2.86 -2.67
N PHE A 94 23.97 -1.94 -2.56
CA PHE A 94 24.20 -0.62 -1.97
C PHE A 94 23.19 -0.29 -0.87
N ASP A 95 23.68 0.13 0.29
CA ASP A 95 22.85 0.52 1.42
C ASP A 95 22.75 2.05 1.52
N TYR A 96 21.54 2.60 1.40
CA TYR A 96 21.31 4.04 1.46
C TYR A 96 21.48 4.61 2.87
N VAL A 97 20.88 3.97 3.86
CA VAL A 97 20.93 4.38 5.27
C VAL A 97 21.25 3.14 6.11
N PRO A 98 21.99 3.27 7.23
CA PRO A 98 22.38 2.13 8.06
C PRO A 98 21.21 1.24 8.53
N LYS A 99 19.98 1.78 8.59
CA LYS A 99 18.80 1.05 9.08
C LYS A 99 17.68 0.84 8.06
N ILE A 100 17.71 1.54 6.92
CA ILE A 100 16.65 1.46 5.92
C ILE A 100 17.23 1.56 4.51
N GLY A 101 16.63 0.81 3.58
CA GLY A 101 16.90 0.97 2.15
C GLY A 101 18.16 0.26 1.66
N THR A 102 17.96 -0.83 0.92
CA THR A 102 19.02 -1.54 0.19
C THR A 102 18.67 -1.56 -1.30
N GLU A 103 19.65 -1.29 -2.15
CA GLU A 103 19.59 -1.46 -3.59
C GLU A 103 20.35 -2.72 -3.98
N ILE A 104 19.78 -3.52 -4.87
CA ILE A 104 20.39 -4.73 -5.40
C ILE A 104 20.33 -4.70 -6.92
N HIS A 105 21.48 -4.96 -7.54
CA HIS A 105 21.58 -5.11 -8.99
C HIS A 105 21.78 -6.57 -9.39
N GLY A 106 21.32 -6.90 -10.60
CA GLY A 106 21.62 -8.20 -11.22
C GLY A 106 20.76 -9.37 -10.75
N VAL A 107 19.76 -9.12 -9.91
CA VAL A 107 18.79 -10.15 -9.49
C VAL A 107 17.63 -10.23 -10.47
N ASP A 108 17.37 -11.43 -11.02
CA ASP A 108 16.19 -11.73 -11.82
C ASP A 108 15.00 -12.11 -10.94
N LEU A 109 14.05 -11.19 -10.81
CA LEU A 109 12.84 -11.37 -10.02
C LEU A 109 11.85 -12.39 -10.61
N ALA A 110 11.90 -12.63 -11.93
CA ALA A 110 10.99 -13.55 -12.60
C ALA A 110 11.31 -15.01 -12.26
N ASN A 111 12.59 -15.33 -12.04
CA ASN A 111 13.09 -16.69 -11.90
C ASN A 111 13.72 -16.97 -10.52
N LEU A 112 13.16 -16.41 -9.45
CA LEU A 112 13.60 -16.70 -8.09
C LEU A 112 13.17 -18.11 -7.62
N THR A 113 14.13 -18.83 -7.04
CA THR A 113 13.85 -20.05 -6.27
C THR A 113 13.07 -19.70 -4.99
N ASP A 114 12.37 -20.66 -4.40
CA ASP A 114 11.63 -20.42 -3.15
C ASP A 114 12.56 -20.04 -1.99
N ALA A 115 13.80 -20.55 -1.97
CA ALA A 115 14.81 -20.14 -1.02
C ALA A 115 15.21 -18.66 -1.22
N ALA A 116 15.46 -18.24 -2.46
CA ALA A 116 15.78 -16.86 -2.77
C ALA A 116 14.61 -15.89 -2.46
N LYS A 117 13.34 -16.33 -2.63
CA LYS A 117 12.17 -15.55 -2.20
C LYS A 117 12.11 -15.40 -0.67
N ASN A 118 12.47 -16.43 0.08
CA ASN A 118 12.53 -16.36 1.54
C ASN A 118 13.65 -15.42 2.00
N ASP A 119 14.81 -15.47 1.34
CA ASP A 119 15.92 -14.54 1.57
C ASP A 119 15.51 -13.09 1.28
N LEU A 120 14.80 -12.85 0.17
CA LEU A 120 14.25 -11.53 -0.17
C LEU A 120 13.25 -11.05 0.87
N ALA A 121 12.32 -11.90 1.30
CA ALA A 121 11.37 -11.57 2.35
C ALA A 121 12.10 -11.20 3.64
N ARG A 122 13.13 -11.97 4.04
CA ARG A 122 13.94 -11.68 5.23
C ARG A 122 14.67 -10.35 5.11
N LEU A 123 15.26 -10.06 3.95
CA LEU A 123 15.95 -8.80 3.71
C LEU A 123 14.98 -7.61 3.86
N ILE A 124 13.79 -7.71 3.28
CA ILE A 124 12.75 -6.68 3.39
C ILE A 124 12.30 -6.51 4.85
N SER A 125 12.12 -7.60 5.60
CA SER A 125 11.74 -7.54 7.02
C SER A 125 12.79 -6.81 7.88
N ILE A 126 14.07 -6.87 7.50
CA ILE A 126 15.17 -6.21 8.23
C ILE A 126 15.41 -4.76 7.75
N ARG A 127 15.37 -4.53 6.43
CA ARG A 127 15.77 -3.27 5.79
C ARG A 127 14.58 -2.36 5.45
N GLY A 128 13.35 -2.85 5.56
CA GLY A 128 12.11 -2.13 5.32
C GLY A 128 11.79 -1.92 3.83
N VAL A 129 12.76 -1.42 3.06
CA VAL A 129 12.61 -1.22 1.60
C VAL A 129 13.84 -1.77 0.87
N VAL A 130 13.57 -2.46 -0.23
CA VAL A 130 14.59 -2.99 -1.13
C VAL A 130 14.25 -2.49 -2.54
N LEU A 131 15.25 -1.90 -3.21
CA LEU A 131 15.21 -1.44 -4.58
C LEU A 131 15.93 -2.49 -5.42
N ILE A 132 15.32 -2.92 -6.51
CA ILE A 132 15.94 -3.87 -7.43
C ILE A 132 16.08 -3.17 -8.77
N LEU A 133 17.31 -2.99 -9.20
CA LEU A 133 17.63 -2.27 -10.42
C LEU A 133 18.21 -3.24 -11.45
N GLU A 134 17.62 -3.20 -12.64
CA GLU A 134 18.14 -3.96 -13.77
C GLU A 134 19.42 -3.29 -14.29
N PRO A 135 20.49 -4.05 -14.55
CA PRO A 135 21.65 -3.49 -15.21
C PRO A 135 21.29 -3.15 -16.67
N TYR A 136 21.46 -1.89 -17.09
CA TYR A 136 21.22 -1.42 -18.47
C TYR A 136 22.12 -2.06 -19.55
N THR A 137 22.85 -3.12 -19.22
CA THR A 137 23.97 -3.66 -20.00
C THR A 137 23.53 -4.37 -21.29
N ASN A 138 22.23 -4.56 -21.55
CA ASN A 138 21.76 -5.48 -22.59
C ASN A 138 20.80 -4.88 -23.64
N MET A 139 20.61 -3.55 -23.71
CA MET A 139 19.70 -2.98 -24.72
C MET A 139 20.26 -3.01 -26.16
N LEU A 140 21.50 -3.47 -26.37
CA LEU A 140 22.17 -3.52 -27.68
C LEU A 140 22.49 -4.93 -28.21
N LEU A 141 22.04 -6.02 -27.57
CA LEU A 141 22.47 -7.38 -27.95
C LEU A 141 21.36 -8.42 -28.12
N HIS A 142 20.15 -8.00 -28.48
CA HIS A 142 19.22 -8.89 -29.20
C HIS A 142 19.10 -8.45 -30.67
N PRO A 143 20.12 -8.67 -31.54
CA PRO A 143 19.86 -8.66 -32.95
C PRO A 143 18.99 -9.88 -33.26
N PHE A 144 17.78 -9.62 -33.77
CA PHE A 144 16.92 -10.51 -34.56
C PHE A 144 17.64 -11.76 -35.12
N GLN A 145 17.70 -12.86 -34.34
CA GLN A 145 18.29 -14.13 -34.79
C GLN A 145 17.35 -14.95 -35.68
N ASN A 146 16.17 -14.45 -36.05
CA ASN A 146 15.18 -15.23 -36.81
C ASN A 146 14.85 -14.70 -38.21
N ALA A 147 15.61 -13.73 -38.76
CA ALA A 147 15.33 -13.18 -40.09
C ALA A 147 16.13 -13.82 -41.26
N ALA A 148 16.97 -14.82 -41.01
CA ALA A 148 17.85 -15.40 -42.04
C ALA A 148 17.36 -16.71 -42.69
N ILE A 149 16.17 -17.21 -42.34
CA ILE A 149 15.66 -18.50 -42.87
C ILE A 149 14.88 -18.34 -44.20
N TRP A 150 14.62 -17.12 -44.68
CA TRP A 150 13.81 -16.88 -45.89
C TRP A 150 14.58 -16.58 -47.19
N MET A 151 15.92 -16.71 -47.22
CA MET A 151 16.74 -16.37 -48.41
C MET A 151 17.45 -17.55 -49.10
N MET A 152 17.03 -18.80 -48.86
CA MET A 152 17.69 -19.97 -49.48
C MET A 152 16.73 -20.96 -50.17
N TYR A 153 15.70 -20.45 -50.86
CA TYR A 153 14.99 -21.21 -51.88
C TYR A 153 14.62 -20.29 -53.05
N THR A 154 15.55 -20.18 -54.01
CA THR A 154 15.28 -19.86 -55.41
C THR A 154 16.01 -20.87 -56.26
#